data_AF-A0A9J6ENW7-F1
#
_entry.id   AF-A0A9J6ENW7-F1
#
_cell.length_a   1.000
_cell.length_b   1.000
_cell.length_c   1.000
_cell.angle_alpha   90.00
_cell.angle_beta   90.00
_cell.angle_gamma   90.00
#
_symmetry.space_group_name_H-M   'P 1'
#
loop_
_entity.id
_entity.type
_entity.pdbx_description
1 polymer ?
#
loop_
_entity_poly.entity_id
_entity_poly.type
_entity_poly.pdbx_seq_one_letter_code
_entity_poly.pdbx_strand_id
1 'polypeptide(L)'
;MVMMLEACTDDIEIRLPGGEGQCLAVIGSRLIRYLFEDPKSATPSSALRPVTIVCYLGLTIDHRLSWRPALASIRSDSRRSGGMASCIHASGRGCSPDIALRLFNTVASAGFFYAVTLVALQPAQWDVLDTLHRGVVRRLYRLPRSSPIGPTLAEAGETSLSLRARGSALHPIHSIYLTPEGRRLAEQLLDLPH
;
A
#
# COMPACT_ATOMS: atom_id res chain seq x y z
N MET A 1 34.07 3.77 0.86
CA MET A 1 33.18 4.13 1.98
C MET A 1 31.80 3.60 1.65
N VAL A 2 31.60 2.30 1.91
CA VAL A 2 30.37 1.55 1.67
C VAL A 2 29.90 1.17 3.08
N MET A 3 28.78 1.72 3.54
CA MET A 3 28.15 1.23 4.76
C MET A 3 27.29 0.03 4.38
N MET A 4 27.82 -1.15 4.67
CA MET A 4 27.05 -2.38 4.87
C MET A 4 26.05 -2.14 6.01
N LEU A 5 24.76 -2.33 5.73
CA LEU A 5 23.77 -2.64 6.76
C LEU A 5 23.78 -4.16 6.88
N GLU A 6 24.55 -4.67 7.84
CA GLU A 6 24.46 -6.05 8.28
C GLU A 6 23.05 -6.31 8.84
N ALA A 7 22.42 -7.35 8.32
CA ALA A 7 21.23 -7.93 8.88
C ALA A 7 21.60 -8.59 10.21
N CYS A 8 21.16 -8.00 11.33
CA CYS A 8 21.14 -8.66 12.63
C CYS A 8 19.81 -9.42 12.75
N THR A 9 19.81 -10.65 12.27
CA THR A 9 18.84 -11.69 12.64
C THR A 9 19.16 -12.11 14.08
N ASP A 10 18.35 -11.66 15.02
CA ASP A 10 18.20 -12.29 16.33
C ASP A 10 16.72 -12.20 16.72
N ASP A 11 16.05 -13.34 16.74
CA ASP A 11 14.70 -13.50 17.27
C ASP A 11 14.74 -13.28 18.79
N ILE A 12 14.27 -12.12 19.27
CA ILE A 12 14.17 -11.84 20.70
C ILE A 12 12.75 -12.15 21.17
N GLU A 13 12.57 -13.33 21.76
CA GLU A 13 11.40 -13.64 22.59
C GLU A 13 11.52 -12.92 23.94
N ILE A 14 10.64 -11.95 24.21
CA ILE A 14 10.54 -11.32 25.54
C ILE A 14 9.32 -11.92 26.27
N ARG A 15 9.57 -12.84 27.21
CA ARG A 15 8.58 -13.25 28.23
C ARG A 15 8.62 -12.25 29.38
N LEU A 16 7.53 -11.51 29.60
CA LEU A 16 7.35 -10.73 30.82
C LEU A 16 6.94 -11.64 31.99
N PRO A 17 7.44 -11.40 33.22
CA PRO A 17 7.04 -12.19 34.37
C PRO A 17 5.71 -11.68 34.93
N GLY A 18 4.66 -12.49 34.80
CA GLY A 18 3.38 -12.30 35.48
C GLY A 18 2.21 -12.01 34.53
N GLY A 19 1.43 -13.04 34.23
CA GLY A 19 0.16 -12.96 33.49
C GLY A 19 0.18 -13.79 32.21
N GLU A 20 -0.37 -15.00 32.29
CA GLU A 20 -0.41 -16.01 31.23
C GLU A 20 -1.09 -15.50 29.94
N GLY A 21 -0.51 -15.84 28.78
CA GLY A 21 -1.20 -15.76 27.48
C GLY A 21 -0.78 -14.67 26.47
N GLN A 22 0.31 -13.94 26.68
CA GLN A 22 0.78 -12.93 25.71
C GLN A 22 2.13 -13.30 25.09
N CYS A 23 2.13 -13.55 23.78
CA CYS A 23 3.36 -13.63 22.98
C CYS A 23 3.43 -12.43 22.03
N LEU A 24 4.42 -11.57 22.23
CA LEU A 24 4.77 -10.48 21.32
C LEU A 24 5.91 -10.97 20.43
N ALA A 25 5.63 -11.21 19.15
CA ALA A 25 6.67 -11.38 18.14
C ALA A 25 6.95 -10.03 17.48
N VAL A 26 8.15 -9.50 17.69
CA VAL A 26 8.61 -8.26 17.05
C VAL A 26 9.43 -8.64 15.83
N ILE A 27 8.85 -8.47 14.64
CA ILE A 27 9.60 -8.56 13.38
C ILE A 27 9.64 -7.16 12.76
N GLY A 28 10.72 -6.43 13.04
CA GLY A 28 10.89 -5.05 12.61
C GLY A 28 10.00 -4.03 13.34
N SER A 29 10.01 -2.77 12.88
CA SER A 29 9.41 -1.60 13.55
C SER A 29 7.86 -1.53 13.51
N ARG A 30 7.17 -2.67 13.42
CA ARG A 30 5.70 -2.76 13.45
C ARG A 30 5.23 -3.80 14.47
N LEU A 31 4.41 -3.33 15.39
CA LEU A 31 3.84 -4.10 16.50
C LEU A 31 2.64 -4.91 15.98
N ILE A 32 2.78 -6.23 15.86
CA ILE A 32 1.67 -7.13 15.54
C ILE A 32 1.19 -7.75 16.85
N ARG A 33 -0.03 -7.40 17.25
CA ARG A 33 -0.66 -7.93 18.46
C ARG A 33 -1.40 -9.22 18.10
N TYR A 34 -0.85 -10.37 18.47
CA TYR A 34 -1.55 -11.65 18.40
C TYR A 34 -2.33 -11.83 19.71
N LEU A 35 -3.65 -11.96 19.63
CA LEU A 35 -4.48 -12.46 20.73
C LEU A 35 -4.76 -13.93 20.41
N PHE A 36 -4.06 -14.84 21.09
CA PHE A 36 -4.39 -16.25 21.11
C PHE A 36 -5.01 -16.54 22.47
N GLU A 37 -6.35 -16.54 22.55
CA GLU A 37 -7.05 -17.01 23.75
C GLU A 37 -7.17 -18.53 23.66
N ASP A 38 -6.67 -19.23 24.68
CA ASP A 38 -6.84 -20.67 24.83
C ASP A 38 -8.34 -21.03 24.95
N PRO A 39 -8.82 -22.08 24.26
CA PRO A 39 -10.26 -22.32 24.07
C PRO A 39 -10.98 -22.95 25.28
N LYS A 40 -10.51 -22.77 26.52
CA LYS A 40 -11.05 -23.52 27.68
C LYS A 40 -11.68 -22.72 28.83
N SER A 41 -11.74 -21.39 28.77
CA SER A 41 -12.46 -20.66 29.82
C SER A 41 -12.93 -19.27 29.38
N ALA A 42 -14.13 -19.17 28.82
CA ALA A 42 -14.82 -17.88 28.76
C ALA A 42 -16.35 -18.07 28.79
N THR A 43 -16.97 -17.52 29.83
CA THR A 43 -18.42 -17.34 29.99
C THR A 43 -18.96 -16.29 29.01
N PRO A 44 -20.25 -16.34 28.62
CA PRO A 44 -20.78 -15.52 27.54
C PRO A 44 -21.30 -14.18 28.06
N SER A 45 -20.48 -13.12 28.01
CA SER A 45 -21.00 -11.76 28.18
C SER A 45 -20.12 -10.77 27.41
N SER A 46 -20.74 -10.10 26.44
CA SER A 46 -20.14 -9.21 25.44
C SER A 46 -19.24 -9.90 24.41
N ALA A 47 -19.86 -10.35 23.32
CA ALA A 47 -19.17 -10.92 22.16
C ALA A 47 -18.28 -9.89 21.45
N LEU A 48 -17.05 -9.73 21.93
CA LEU A 48 -15.95 -9.24 21.10
C LEU A 48 -15.71 -10.29 20.02
N ARG A 49 -16.24 -10.03 18.81
CA ARG A 49 -16.03 -10.92 17.67
C ARG A 49 -14.51 -11.05 17.44
N PRO A 50 -13.95 -12.26 17.37
CA PRO A 50 -12.55 -12.43 16.99
C PRO A 50 -12.40 -11.96 15.53
N VAL A 51 -11.78 -10.79 15.35
CA VAL A 51 -11.37 -10.31 14.03
C VAL A 51 -10.06 -11.03 13.72
N THR A 52 -10.15 -12.21 13.12
CA THR A 52 -8.98 -12.96 12.66
C THR A 52 -8.39 -12.24 11.45
N ILE A 53 -7.37 -11.40 11.71
CA ILE A 53 -6.56 -10.77 10.66
C ILE A 53 -5.48 -11.78 10.26
N VAL A 54 -5.45 -12.14 8.98
CA VAL A 54 -4.48 -13.09 8.42
C VAL A 54 -3.53 -12.35 7.48
N CYS A 55 -2.24 -12.68 7.52
CA CYS A 55 -1.28 -12.18 6.54
C CYS A 55 -1.22 -13.15 5.35
N TYR A 56 -1.52 -12.67 4.15
CA TYR A 56 -1.41 -13.45 2.93
C TYR A 56 -0.63 -12.65 1.89
N LEU A 57 0.44 -13.24 1.36
CA LEU A 57 1.34 -12.60 0.40
C LEU A 57 1.85 -11.22 0.90
N GLY A 58 2.12 -11.09 2.20
CA GLY A 58 2.59 -9.83 2.80
C GLY A 58 1.51 -8.75 2.99
N LEU A 59 0.24 -9.05 2.72
CA LEU A 59 -0.89 -8.16 2.95
C LEU A 59 -1.78 -8.67 4.07
N THR A 60 -2.31 -7.74 4.88
CA THR A 60 -3.22 -8.05 5.98
C THR A 60 -4.67 -8.08 5.50
N ILE A 61 -5.32 -9.23 5.67
CA ILE A 61 -6.68 -9.50 5.23
C ILE A 61 -7.54 -9.83 6.44
N ASP A 62 -8.79 -9.39 6.44
CA ASP A 62 -9.77 -9.76 7.46
C ASP A 62 -10.34 -11.17 7.20
N HIS A 63 -10.93 -11.80 8.23
CA HIS A 63 -11.62 -13.11 8.15
C HIS A 63 -12.70 -13.19 7.06
N ARG A 64 -13.26 -12.04 6.67
CA ARG A 64 -14.22 -11.90 5.56
C ARG A 64 -13.55 -11.80 4.19
N LEU A 65 -12.27 -12.12 4.10
CA LEU A 65 -11.40 -11.87 2.94
C LEU A 65 -11.47 -10.41 2.47
N SER A 66 -11.77 -9.49 3.39
CA SER A 66 -11.90 -8.09 3.05
C SER A 66 -10.52 -7.44 3.12
N TRP A 67 -10.15 -6.77 2.04
CA TRP A 67 -8.87 -6.06 1.92
C TRP A 67 -8.87 -4.68 2.59
N ARG A 68 -9.87 -4.40 3.44
CA ARG A 68 -9.97 -3.16 4.22
C ARG A 68 -8.74 -2.93 5.12
N PRO A 69 -8.20 -3.95 5.82
CA PRO A 69 -7.00 -3.76 6.65
C PRO A 69 -5.77 -3.44 5.79
N ALA A 70 -5.60 -4.11 4.66
CA ALA A 70 -4.53 -3.81 3.71
C ALA A 70 -4.62 -2.36 3.19
N LEU A 71 -5.80 -1.89 2.79
CA LEU A 71 -5.99 -0.51 2.35
C LEU A 71 -5.70 0.51 3.46
N ALA A 72 -6.07 0.20 4.71
CA ALA A 72 -5.76 1.04 5.86
C ALA A 72 -4.25 1.11 6.13
N SER A 73 -3.54 -0.02 6.02
CA SER A 73 -2.08 -0.09 6.11
C SER A 73 -1.41 0.75 5.03
N ILE A 74 -1.80 0.55 3.76
CA ILE A 74 -1.27 1.31 2.62
C ILE A 74 -1.53 2.81 2.79
N ARG A 75 -2.70 3.20 3.28
CA ARG A 75 -3.03 4.60 3.58
C ARG A 75 -2.13 5.18 4.67
N SER A 76 -1.88 4.43 5.74
CA SER A 76 -0.98 4.84 6.82
C SER A 76 0.44 5.03 6.29
N ASP A 77 0.91 4.08 5.50
CA ASP A 77 2.24 4.07 4.92
C ASP A 77 2.44 5.21 3.94
N SER A 78 1.45 5.46 3.09
CA SER A 78 1.45 6.59 2.16
C SER A 78 1.50 7.93 2.90
N ARG A 79 0.77 8.08 4.02
CA ARG A 79 0.82 9.29 4.85
C ARG A 79 2.20 9.47 5.46
N ARG A 80 2.80 8.39 5.98
CA ARG A 80 4.15 8.41 6.54
C ARG A 80 5.18 8.80 5.48
N SER A 81 5.15 8.15 4.32
CA SER A 81 6.05 8.44 3.19
C SER A 81 5.87 9.87 2.69
N GLY A 82 4.63 10.37 2.58
CA GLY A 82 4.35 11.76 2.22
C GLY A 82 4.90 12.75 3.25
N GLY A 83 4.81 12.42 4.54
CA GLY A 83 5.44 13.17 5.63
C GLY A 83 6.96 13.20 5.49
N MET A 84 7.60 12.05 5.29
CA MET A 84 9.04 11.95 5.09
C MET A 84 9.52 12.76 3.87
N ALA A 85 8.85 12.61 2.72
CA ALA A 85 9.14 13.38 1.52
C ALA A 85 9.00 14.89 1.76
N SER A 86 7.96 15.31 2.51
CA SER A 86 7.77 16.71 2.88
C SER A 86 8.88 17.22 3.80
N CYS A 87 9.31 16.44 4.79
CA CYS A 87 10.41 16.81 5.68
C CYS A 87 11.73 16.95 4.93
N ILE A 88 12.03 16.01 4.02
CA ILE A 88 13.24 16.05 3.19
C ILE A 88 13.20 17.29 2.28
N HIS A 89 12.07 17.56 1.63
CA HIS A 89 11.90 18.75 0.81
C HIS A 89 12.06 20.05 1.62
N ALA A 90 11.42 20.12 2.79
CA ALA A 90 11.48 21.28 3.67
C ALA A 90 12.89 21.54 4.24
N SER A 91 13.73 20.50 4.36
CA SER A 91 15.10 20.64 4.83
C SER A 91 16.00 21.48 3.91
N GLY A 92 15.56 21.77 2.68
CA GLY A 92 16.23 22.70 1.76
C GLY A 92 17.57 22.23 1.20
N ARG A 93 17.97 20.97 1.45
CA ARG A 93 19.26 20.41 1.02
C ARG A 93 19.29 20.01 -0.48
N GLY A 94 18.81 20.90 -1.35
CA GLY A 94 18.78 20.67 -2.81
C GLY A 94 17.71 19.68 -3.28
N CYS A 95 16.72 19.34 -2.44
CA CYS A 95 15.63 18.46 -2.84
C CYS A 95 14.54 19.26 -3.56
N SER A 96 14.51 19.18 -4.89
CA SER A 96 13.44 19.75 -5.70
C SER A 96 12.09 19.07 -5.40
N PRO A 97 10.95 19.74 -5.65
CA PRO A 97 9.62 19.14 -5.48
C PRO A 97 9.49 17.84 -6.30
N ASP A 98 10.09 17.78 -7.48
CA ASP A 98 10.10 16.60 -8.34
C ASP A 98 10.82 15.41 -7.71
N ILE A 99 11.97 15.65 -7.06
CA ILE A 99 12.74 14.60 -6.37
C ILE A 99 11.95 14.09 -5.17
N ALA A 100 11.36 14.99 -4.38
CA ALA A 100 10.53 14.62 -3.24
C ALA A 100 9.29 13.82 -3.66
N LEU A 101 8.68 14.20 -4.79
CA LEU A 101 7.53 13.50 -5.35
C LEU A 101 7.93 12.13 -5.89
N ARG A 102 9.08 12.00 -6.57
CA ARG A 102 9.64 10.71 -6.97
C ARG A 102 9.89 9.81 -5.78
N LEU A 103 10.44 10.33 -4.68
CA LEU A 103 10.67 9.56 -3.45
C LEU A 103 9.36 9.09 -2.83
N PHE A 104 8.35 9.96 -2.77
CA PHE A 104 7.02 9.56 -2.34
C PHE A 104 6.47 8.45 -3.24
N ASN A 105 6.57 8.63 -4.56
CA ASN A 105 6.05 7.68 -5.52
C ASN A 105 6.79 6.34 -5.45
N THR A 106 8.10 6.28 -5.32
CA THR A 106 8.81 4.99 -5.23
C THR A 106 8.38 4.18 -4.01
N VAL A 107 8.22 4.84 -2.85
CA VAL A 107 7.83 4.15 -1.61
C VAL A 107 6.35 3.80 -1.60
N ALA A 108 5.47 4.70 -2.02
CA ALA A 108 4.03 4.49 -1.97
C ALA A 108 3.52 3.58 -3.12
N SER A 109 4.09 3.73 -4.32
CA SER A 109 3.66 2.99 -5.52
C SER A 109 3.87 1.49 -5.36
N ALA A 110 4.97 1.04 -4.76
CA ALA A 110 5.23 -0.39 -4.57
C ALA A 110 4.06 -1.07 -3.83
N GLY A 111 3.57 -0.45 -2.75
CA GLY A 111 2.41 -0.95 -2.01
C GLY A 111 1.11 -0.87 -2.80
N PHE A 112 0.89 0.23 -3.56
CA PHE A 112 -0.30 0.39 -4.38
C PHE A 112 -0.40 -0.64 -5.50
N PHE A 113 0.60 -0.73 -6.38
CA PHE A 113 0.53 -1.62 -7.54
C PHE A 113 0.56 -3.09 -7.14
N TYR A 114 1.26 -3.43 -6.05
CA TYR A 114 1.21 -4.79 -5.52
C TYR A 114 -0.20 -5.18 -5.05
N ALA A 115 -0.85 -4.31 -4.26
CA ALA A 115 -2.20 -4.57 -3.77
C ALA A 115 -3.26 -4.57 -4.89
N VAL A 116 -3.07 -3.76 -5.92
CA VAL A 116 -3.98 -3.69 -7.09
C VAL A 116 -4.01 -4.99 -7.88
N THR A 117 -2.87 -5.64 -8.06
CA THR A 117 -2.81 -6.92 -8.78
C THR A 117 -3.56 -8.02 -8.03
N LEU A 118 -3.59 -7.94 -6.69
CA LEU A 118 -4.25 -8.93 -5.84
C LEU A 118 -5.72 -8.60 -5.56
N VAL A 119 -6.14 -7.35 -5.78
CA VAL A 119 -7.45 -6.84 -5.38
C VAL A 119 -8.03 -5.91 -6.43
N ALA A 120 -9.20 -6.28 -6.97
CA ALA A 120 -10.06 -5.35 -7.69
C ALA A 120 -10.62 -4.29 -6.71
N LEU A 121 -9.86 -3.20 -6.51
CA LEU A 121 -10.28 -2.08 -5.67
C LEU A 121 -11.54 -1.41 -6.24
N GLN A 122 -12.48 -1.11 -5.37
CA GLN A 122 -13.72 -0.41 -5.71
C GLN A 122 -13.41 1.06 -6.06
N PRO A 123 -14.21 1.72 -6.93
CA PRO A 123 -13.99 3.13 -7.30
C PRO A 123 -13.86 4.08 -6.11
N ALA A 124 -14.69 3.91 -5.08
CA ALA A 124 -14.62 4.72 -3.86
C ALA A 124 -13.29 4.56 -3.09
N GLN A 125 -12.63 3.40 -3.18
CA GLN A 125 -11.33 3.16 -2.55
C GLN A 125 -10.22 3.87 -3.33
N TRP A 126 -10.31 3.88 -4.65
CA TRP A 126 -9.42 4.65 -5.52
C TRP A 126 -9.48 6.14 -5.23
N ASP A 127 -10.68 6.70 -5.04
CA ASP A 127 -10.85 8.12 -4.74
C ASP A 127 -10.14 8.55 -3.44
N VAL A 128 -10.14 7.67 -2.44
CA VAL A 128 -9.42 7.92 -1.18
C VAL A 128 -7.90 7.98 -1.43
N LEU A 129 -7.36 7.05 -2.22
CA LEU A 129 -5.94 7.01 -2.54
C LEU A 129 -5.52 8.20 -3.40
N ASP A 130 -6.31 8.52 -4.42
CA ASP A 130 -6.08 9.68 -5.27
C ASP A 130 -6.15 10.99 -4.48
N THR A 131 -7.02 11.09 -3.48
CA THR A 131 -7.07 12.25 -2.59
C THR A 131 -5.80 12.39 -1.75
N LEU A 132 -5.24 11.28 -1.26
CA LEU A 132 -3.97 11.31 -0.54
C LEU A 132 -2.82 11.73 -1.46
N HIS A 133 -2.73 11.15 -2.66
CA HIS A 133 -1.73 11.51 -3.65
C HIS A 133 -1.77 12.99 -4.01
N ARG A 134 -2.95 13.52 -4.36
CA ARG A 134 -3.14 14.95 -4.62
C ARG A 134 -2.79 15.83 -3.42
N GLY A 135 -3.09 15.37 -2.21
CA GLY A 135 -2.73 16.06 -0.98
C GLY A 135 -1.21 16.20 -0.80
N VAL A 136 -0.45 15.18 -1.17
CA VAL A 136 1.03 15.22 -1.17
C VAL A 136 1.55 16.11 -2.28
N VAL A 137 1.06 15.95 -3.51
CA VAL A 137 1.45 16.80 -4.66
C VAL A 137 1.26 18.28 -4.34
N ARG A 138 0.07 18.67 -3.85
CA ARG A 138 -0.19 20.06 -3.47
C ARG A 138 0.78 20.57 -2.41
N ARG A 139 1.14 19.73 -1.44
CA ARG A 139 2.06 20.12 -0.37
C ARG A 139 3.47 20.35 -0.89
N LEU A 140 3.97 19.47 -1.77
CA LEU A 140 5.32 19.58 -2.33
C LEU A 140 5.45 20.77 -3.29
N TYR A 141 4.44 21.01 -4.13
CA TYR A 141 4.42 22.13 -5.08
C TYR A 141 3.84 23.42 -4.49
N ARG A 142 3.55 23.44 -3.18
CA ARG A 142 2.98 24.59 -2.46
C ARG A 142 1.70 25.15 -3.08
N LEU A 143 0.89 24.27 -3.69
CA LEU A 143 -0.37 24.63 -4.32
C LEU A 143 -1.49 24.78 -3.27
N PRO A 144 -2.46 25.67 -3.49
CA PRO A 144 -3.58 25.85 -2.58
C PRO A 144 -4.47 24.60 -2.52
N ARG A 145 -5.15 24.39 -1.40
CA ARG A 145 -6.06 23.23 -1.22
C ARG A 145 -7.24 23.23 -2.19
N SER A 146 -7.66 24.41 -2.64
CA SER A 146 -8.74 24.63 -3.60
C SER A 146 -8.30 24.47 -5.06
N SER A 147 -7.02 24.15 -5.34
CA SER A 147 -6.55 24.01 -6.72
C SER A 147 -7.33 22.92 -7.46
N PRO A 148 -7.76 23.15 -8.72
CA PRO A 148 -8.44 22.15 -9.51
C PRO A 148 -7.54 20.93 -9.76
N ILE A 149 -8.14 19.73 -9.85
CA ILE A 149 -7.40 18.46 -9.90
C ILE A 149 -6.50 18.36 -11.13
N GLY A 150 -7.03 18.65 -12.32
CA GLY A 150 -6.29 18.55 -13.59
C GLY A 150 -5.02 19.40 -13.60
N PRO A 151 -5.10 20.72 -13.35
CA PRO A 151 -3.92 21.58 -13.30
C PRO A 151 -2.92 21.19 -12.21
N THR A 152 -3.39 20.72 -11.04
CA THR A 152 -2.51 20.26 -9.95
C THR A 152 -1.64 19.07 -10.38
N LEU A 153 -2.23 18.12 -11.12
CA LEU A 153 -1.52 16.95 -11.61
C LEU A 153 -0.62 17.29 -12.82
N ALA A 154 -1.10 18.18 -13.69
CA ALA A 154 -0.33 18.66 -14.85
C ALA A 154 0.94 19.40 -14.42
N GLU A 155 0.85 20.28 -13.41
CA GLU A 155 2.01 20.99 -12.86
C GLU A 155 3.08 20.02 -12.32
N ALA A 156 2.63 18.92 -11.72
CA ALA A 156 3.51 17.90 -11.17
C ALA A 156 3.98 16.86 -12.19
N GLY A 157 3.53 16.94 -13.45
CA GLY A 157 3.79 15.94 -14.49
C GLY A 157 3.28 14.54 -14.14
N GLU A 158 2.26 14.43 -13.27
CA GLU A 158 1.75 13.16 -12.75
C GLU A 158 0.33 12.84 -13.24
N THR A 159 -0.04 11.58 -13.10
CA THR A 159 -1.41 11.11 -13.35
C THR A 159 -2.06 10.63 -12.05
N SER A 160 -3.40 10.51 -12.02
CA SER A 160 -4.10 9.86 -10.91
C SER A 160 -3.64 8.41 -10.76
N LEU A 161 -3.52 7.93 -9.52
CA LEU A 161 -3.12 6.55 -9.21
C LEU A 161 -4.07 5.54 -9.85
N SER A 162 -5.37 5.84 -9.87
CA SER A 162 -6.38 5.00 -10.51
C SER A 162 -6.15 4.83 -12.02
N LEU A 163 -5.89 5.93 -12.72
CA LEU A 163 -5.57 5.92 -14.16
C LEU A 163 -4.24 5.21 -14.43
N ARG A 164 -3.24 5.46 -13.59
CA ARG A 164 -1.94 4.79 -13.68
C ARG A 164 -2.05 3.28 -13.47
N ALA A 165 -2.89 2.84 -12.54
CA ALA A 165 -3.20 1.42 -12.32
C ALA A 165 -3.91 0.76 -13.50
N ARG A 166 -4.89 1.45 -14.10
CA ARG A 166 -5.54 0.97 -15.32
C ARG A 166 -4.53 0.86 -16.47
N GLY A 167 -3.66 1.87 -16.64
CA GLY A 167 -2.58 1.83 -17.62
C GLY A 167 -1.63 0.65 -17.41
N SER A 168 -1.20 0.42 -16.17
CA SER A 168 -0.36 -0.74 -15.83
C SER A 168 -1.06 -2.08 -16.11
N ALA A 169 -2.36 -2.19 -15.88
CA ALA A 169 -3.13 -3.40 -16.18
C ALA A 169 -3.29 -3.65 -17.69
N LEU A 170 -3.34 -2.58 -18.50
CA LEU A 170 -3.42 -2.67 -19.96
C LEU A 170 -2.08 -2.99 -20.62
N HIS A 171 -0.96 -2.71 -19.95
CA HIS A 171 0.37 -2.91 -20.53
C HIS A 171 0.68 -4.36 -20.91
N PRO A 172 0.41 -5.38 -20.06
CA PRO A 172 0.55 -6.78 -20.46
C PRO A 172 -0.30 -7.14 -21.67
N ILE A 173 -1.57 -6.68 -21.71
CA ILE A 173 -2.47 -6.94 -22.83
C ILE A 173 -1.87 -6.37 -24.11
N HIS A 174 -1.46 -5.11 -24.09
CA HIS A 174 -0.80 -4.47 -25.22
C HIS A 174 0.45 -5.22 -25.66
N SER A 175 1.28 -5.69 -24.72
CA SER A 175 2.47 -6.48 -25.03
C SER A 175 2.15 -7.80 -25.74
N ILE A 176 1.05 -8.47 -25.37
CA ILE A 176 0.58 -9.69 -26.02
C ILE A 176 0.22 -9.40 -27.49
N TYR A 177 -0.51 -8.32 -27.76
CA TYR A 177 -0.90 -7.90 -29.12
C TYR A 177 0.28 -7.51 -30.03
N LEU A 178 1.41 -7.09 -29.45
CA LEU A 178 2.63 -6.76 -30.20
C LEU A 178 3.40 -7.99 -30.65
N THR A 179 3.24 -9.13 -29.97
CA THR A 179 3.89 -10.38 -30.35
C THR A 179 3.08 -11.14 -31.40
N PRO A 180 3.70 -11.72 -32.45
CA PRO A 180 2.96 -12.44 -33.49
C PRO A 180 2.13 -13.61 -32.95
N GLU A 181 2.67 -14.31 -31.95
CA GLU A 181 2.00 -15.43 -31.27
C GLU A 181 0.88 -14.96 -30.34
N GLY A 182 1.13 -13.87 -29.59
CA GLY A 182 0.12 -13.28 -28.71
C GLY A 182 -1.07 -12.70 -29.46
N ARG A 183 -0.87 -12.17 -30.67
CA ARG A 183 -1.97 -11.72 -31.53
C ARG A 183 -2.92 -12.86 -31.91
N ARG A 184 -2.39 -14.02 -32.30
CA ARG A 184 -3.22 -15.20 -32.62
C ARG A 184 -4.04 -15.67 -31.42
N LEU A 185 -3.42 -15.67 -30.25
CA LEU A 185 -4.07 -16.06 -28.99
C LEU A 185 -5.16 -15.05 -28.59
N ALA A 186 -4.94 -13.76 -28.81
CA ALA A 186 -5.94 -12.72 -28.54
C ALA A 186 -7.14 -12.81 -29.50
N GLU A 187 -6.90 -13.07 -30.79
CA GLU A 187 -7.96 -13.31 -31.78
C GLU A 187 -8.81 -14.54 -31.40
N GLN A 188 -8.17 -15.64 -30.98
CA GLN A 188 -8.87 -16.83 -30.48
C GLN A 188 -9.72 -16.57 -29.23
N LEU A 189 -9.26 -15.71 -28.32
CA LEU A 189 -10.02 -15.36 -27.12
C LEU A 189 -11.23 -14.47 -27.44
N LEU A 190 -11.17 -13.66 -28.50
CA LEU A 190 -12.28 -12.82 -28.95
C LEU A 190 -13.37 -13.62 -29.68
N ASP A 191 -13.01 -14.73 -30.32
CA ASP A 191 -13.94 -15.63 -31.04
C ASP A 191 -14.68 -16.63 -30.12
N LEU A 192 -14.37 -16.67 -28.82
CA LEU A 192 -15.07 -17.53 -27.86
C LEU A 192 -16.47 -16.97 -27.55
N PRO A 193 -17.53 -17.80 -27.61
CA PRO A 193 -18.88 -17.35 -27.23
C PRO A 193 -18.93 -17.03 -25.74
N HIS A 194 -19.43 -15.82 -25.42
CA HIS A 194 -19.58 -15.29 -24.06
C HIS A 194 -20.71 -15.93 -23.26
#